data_AF-A0A2C8FA34-F1
#
_entry.id   AF-A0A2C8FA34-F1
#
_cell.length_a   1.000
_cell.length_b   1.000
_cell.length_c   1.000
_cell.angle_alpha   90.00
_cell.angle_beta   90.00
_cell.angle_gamma   90.00
#
_symmetry.space_group_name_H-M   'P 1'
#
loop_
_entity.id
_entity.type
_entity.pdbx_description
1 polymer ?
#
loop_
_entity_poly.entity_id
_entity_poly.type
_entity_poly.pdbx_seq_one_letter_code
_entity_poly.pdbx_strand_id
1 'polypeptide(L)'
;MKMTDLMPVEQWLELERELFEKFNINAEVVEEDGKRVTNKRLWCNELCKAIRSSDKGTSGICAPSGQEFVRLTREERKPFIEECDICLTKINVPVIVNDEVVGAVGGCGPLLEGEEMEEFMVQVTMGMKEEEVAKLAETIPTVSQDQLDEIKAYIEKRVADIVAANA
;
A
#
# COMPACT_ATOMS: atom_id res chain seq x y z
N MET A 1 -19.22 8.86 -6.06
CA MET A 1 -18.48 9.87 -5.25
C MET A 1 -16.99 9.59 -5.40
N LYS A 2 -16.13 10.60 -5.25
CA LYS A 2 -14.67 10.45 -5.29
C LYS A 2 -14.04 10.67 -3.93
N MET A 3 -12.81 10.21 -3.75
CA MET A 3 -12.04 10.47 -2.53
C MET A 3 -11.88 11.98 -2.27
N THR A 4 -11.74 12.79 -3.33
CA THR A 4 -11.61 14.25 -3.23
C THR A 4 -12.90 14.97 -2.83
N ASP A 5 -14.06 14.30 -2.88
CA ASP A 5 -15.32 14.86 -2.40
C ASP A 5 -15.40 14.79 -0.86
N LEU A 6 -14.65 13.88 -0.22
CA LEU A 6 -14.59 13.73 1.24
C LEU A 6 -13.59 14.69 1.88
N MET A 7 -12.42 14.86 1.25
CA MET A 7 -11.38 15.79 1.69
C MET A 7 -10.51 16.21 0.50
N PRO A 8 -9.90 17.41 0.53
CA PRO A 8 -8.99 17.86 -0.51
C PRO A 8 -7.71 17.00 -0.57
N VAL A 9 -7.05 16.98 -1.73
CA VAL A 9 -5.83 16.18 -2.00
C VAL A 9 -4.74 16.43 -0.96
N GLU A 10 -4.61 17.66 -0.48
CA GLU A 10 -3.61 18.05 0.51
C GLU A 10 -3.82 17.34 1.86
N GLN A 11 -5.07 17.10 2.25
CA GLN A 11 -5.38 16.38 3.50
C GLN A 11 -5.15 14.87 3.34
N TRP A 12 -5.43 14.31 2.16
CA TRP A 12 -5.06 12.93 1.85
C TRP A 12 -3.54 12.73 1.85
N LEU A 13 -2.80 13.69 1.31
CA LEU A 13 -1.34 13.67 1.34
C LEU A 13 -0.81 13.74 2.77
N GLU A 14 -1.42 14.54 3.64
CA GLU A 14 -1.01 14.59 5.05
C GLU A 14 -1.28 13.27 5.77
N LEU A 15 -2.40 12.60 5.49
CA LEU A 15 -2.64 11.24 6.00
C LEU A 15 -1.59 10.24 5.53
N GLU A 16 -1.19 10.27 4.25
CA GLU A 16 -0.12 9.41 3.75
C GLU A 16 1.22 9.69 4.45
N ARG A 17 1.55 10.96 4.68
CA ARG A 17 2.77 11.36 5.39
C ARG A 17 2.75 10.88 6.83
N GLU A 18 1.63 11.03 7.50
CA GLU A 18 1.44 10.59 8.86
C GLU A 18 1.59 9.07 9.00
N LEU A 19 0.99 8.29 8.10
CA LEU A 19 1.15 6.83 8.07
C LEU A 19 2.60 6.43 7.81
N PHE A 20 3.30 7.13 6.91
CA PHE A 20 4.73 6.91 6.69
C PHE A 20 5.56 7.26 7.94
N GLU A 21 5.36 8.42 8.54
CA GLU A 21 6.13 8.89 9.70
C GLU A 21 5.90 8.01 10.94
N LYS A 22 4.66 7.51 11.13
CA LYS A 22 4.29 6.70 12.28
C LYS A 22 4.65 5.22 12.12
N PHE A 23 4.46 4.66 10.93
CA PHE A 23 4.52 3.21 10.71
C PHE A 23 5.57 2.77 9.69
N ASN A 24 6.26 3.71 9.04
CA ASN A 24 7.27 3.44 8.02
C ASN A 24 6.79 2.48 6.92
N ILE A 25 5.63 2.80 6.32
CA ILE A 25 5.04 2.08 5.18
C ILE A 25 4.96 2.96 3.94
N ASN A 26 4.96 2.36 2.75
CA ASN A 26 4.67 3.04 1.49
C ASN A 26 3.17 3.38 1.42
N ALA A 27 2.76 4.41 2.17
CA ALA A 27 1.36 4.79 2.28
C ALA A 27 0.75 5.20 0.93
N GLU A 28 -0.51 4.82 0.75
CA GLU A 28 -1.28 5.19 -0.42
C GLU A 28 -2.77 5.38 -0.14
N VAL A 29 -3.30 6.41 -0.78
CA VAL A 29 -4.73 6.68 -0.91
C VAL A 29 -5.08 6.53 -2.39
N VAL A 30 -6.05 5.66 -2.67
CA VAL A 30 -6.48 5.35 -4.03
C VAL A 30 -7.98 5.55 -4.20
N GLU A 31 -8.37 5.95 -5.41
CA GLU A 31 -9.75 5.93 -5.88
C GLU A 31 -10.24 4.48 -6.03
N GLU A 32 -11.55 4.31 -6.26
CA GLU A 32 -12.18 2.99 -6.46
C GLU A 32 -11.50 2.13 -7.55
N ASP A 33 -10.90 2.75 -8.58
CA ASP A 33 -10.20 2.05 -9.67
C ASP A 33 -8.70 1.80 -9.41
N GLY A 34 -8.22 2.12 -8.20
CA GLY A 34 -6.83 1.96 -7.79
C GLY A 34 -5.90 3.09 -8.23
N LYS A 35 -6.40 4.13 -8.91
CA LYS A 35 -5.58 5.32 -9.19
C LYS A 35 -5.30 6.06 -7.91
N ARG A 36 -4.04 6.47 -7.71
CA ARG A 36 -3.69 7.30 -6.55
C ARG A 36 -4.38 8.65 -6.62
N VAL A 37 -4.87 9.09 -5.47
CA VAL A 37 -5.41 10.43 -5.25
C VAL A 37 -4.26 11.44 -5.18
N THR A 38 -3.13 11.05 -4.58
CA THR A 38 -1.94 11.88 -4.41
C THR A 38 -0.86 11.57 -5.44
N ASN A 39 0.04 12.52 -5.67
CA ASN A 39 1.14 12.39 -6.64
C ASN A 39 2.53 12.22 -6.01
N LYS A 40 2.63 12.18 -4.68
CA LYS A 40 3.89 12.06 -3.95
C LYS A 40 3.97 10.71 -3.26
N ARG A 41 5.11 10.03 -3.40
CA ARG A 41 5.40 8.77 -2.69
C ARG A 41 6.55 8.98 -1.72
N LEU A 42 6.34 8.52 -0.49
CA LEU A 42 7.41 8.27 0.46
C LEU A 42 7.73 6.77 0.40
N TRP A 43 9.00 6.44 0.47
CA TRP A 43 9.49 5.07 0.32
C TRP A 43 10.07 4.59 1.63
N CYS A 44 9.52 3.51 2.18
CA CYS A 44 10.05 2.87 3.39
C CYS A 44 11.24 1.95 3.08
N ASN A 45 11.46 1.61 1.80
CA ASN A 45 12.57 0.82 1.31
C ASN A 45 12.95 1.21 -0.13
N GLU A 46 14.21 0.98 -0.50
CA GLU A 46 14.73 1.33 -1.83
C GLU A 46 14.36 0.28 -2.91
N LEU A 47 14.04 -0.96 -2.51
CA LEU A 47 13.62 -1.99 -3.47
C LEU A 47 12.30 -1.61 -4.18
N CYS A 48 11.26 -1.29 -3.41
CA CYS A 48 9.97 -0.88 -3.92
C CYS A 48 10.09 0.37 -4.80
N LYS A 49 10.97 1.31 -4.43
CA LYS A 49 11.30 2.48 -5.25
C LYS A 49 11.96 2.08 -6.57
N ALA A 50 12.91 1.16 -6.57
CA ALA A 50 13.54 0.65 -7.78
C ALA A 50 12.53 -0.06 -8.70
N ILE A 51 11.68 -0.94 -8.14
CA ILE A 51 10.60 -1.63 -8.87
C ILE A 51 9.67 -0.62 -9.53
N ARG A 52 9.19 0.38 -8.77
CA ARG A 52 8.23 1.39 -9.24
C ARG A 52 8.83 2.46 -10.15
N SER A 53 10.16 2.58 -10.20
CA SER A 53 10.87 3.45 -11.14
C SER A 53 11.17 2.76 -12.48
N SER A 54 10.85 1.46 -12.60
CA SER A 54 11.00 0.67 -13.81
C SER A 54 9.63 0.34 -14.40
N ASP A 55 9.45 0.52 -15.70
CA ASP A 55 8.22 0.10 -16.39
C ASP A 55 7.99 -1.41 -16.26
N LYS A 56 9.06 -2.21 -16.32
CA LYS A 56 9.00 -3.67 -16.16
C LYS A 56 8.66 -4.07 -14.73
N GLY A 57 9.27 -3.41 -13.74
CA GLY A 57 8.97 -3.67 -12.33
C GLY A 57 7.54 -3.26 -11.98
N THR A 58 7.11 -2.09 -12.47
CA THR A 58 5.75 -1.61 -12.26
C THR A 58 4.73 -2.55 -12.90
N SER A 59 4.90 -2.89 -14.19
CA SER A 59 3.94 -3.74 -14.90
C SER A 59 4.00 -5.21 -14.51
N GLY A 60 5.16 -5.72 -14.11
CA GLY A 60 5.37 -7.14 -13.81
C GLY A 60 5.23 -7.53 -12.34
N ILE A 61 5.37 -6.59 -11.39
CA ILE A 61 5.28 -6.88 -9.95
C ILE A 61 4.20 -6.03 -9.29
N CYS A 62 4.29 -4.70 -9.38
CA CYS A 62 3.50 -3.86 -8.48
C CYS A 62 2.07 -3.55 -8.99
N ALA A 63 1.86 -3.51 -10.31
CA ALA A 63 0.55 -3.29 -10.91
C ALA A 63 -0.37 -4.52 -10.80
N PRO A 64 0.08 -5.78 -11.05
CA PRO A 64 -0.75 -6.97 -10.88
C PRO A 64 -1.30 -7.10 -9.46
N SER A 65 -0.42 -7.07 -8.44
CA SER A 65 -0.84 -7.00 -7.04
C SER A 65 -1.76 -5.80 -6.78
N GLY A 66 -1.45 -4.61 -7.29
CA GLY A 66 -2.34 -3.45 -7.16
C GLY A 66 -3.77 -3.69 -7.68
N GLN A 67 -3.94 -4.35 -8.83
CA GLN A 67 -5.25 -4.67 -9.41
C GLN A 67 -5.99 -5.73 -8.58
N GLU A 68 -5.29 -6.73 -8.06
CA GLU A 68 -5.89 -7.72 -7.18
C GLU A 68 -6.43 -7.08 -5.89
N PHE A 69 -5.68 -6.14 -5.32
CA PHE A 69 -6.13 -5.43 -4.11
C PHE A 69 -7.34 -4.53 -4.39
N VAL A 70 -7.44 -3.92 -5.58
CA VAL A 70 -8.66 -3.21 -6.00
C VAL A 70 -9.85 -4.16 -6.07
N ARG A 71 -9.66 -5.35 -6.66
CA ARG A 71 -10.70 -6.38 -6.73
C ARG A 71 -11.17 -6.81 -5.34
N LEU A 72 -10.24 -7.17 -4.46
CA LEU A 72 -10.52 -7.57 -3.07
C LEU A 72 -11.24 -6.46 -2.28
N THR A 73 -10.82 -5.20 -2.44
CA THR A 73 -11.48 -4.05 -1.80
C THR A 73 -12.96 -3.96 -2.17
N ARG A 74 -13.27 -4.16 -3.45
CA ARG A 74 -14.64 -4.07 -3.98
C ARG A 74 -15.51 -5.24 -3.56
N GLU A 75 -14.95 -6.45 -3.54
CA GLU A 75 -15.67 -7.68 -3.22
C GLU A 75 -15.89 -7.84 -1.72
N GLU A 76 -14.83 -7.71 -0.93
CA GLU A 76 -14.86 -8.00 0.50
C GLU A 76 -15.47 -6.86 1.30
N ARG A 77 -15.29 -5.61 0.84
CA ARG A 77 -15.82 -4.39 1.48
C ARG A 77 -15.46 -4.30 2.97
N LYS A 78 -14.32 -4.89 3.35
CA LYS A 78 -13.78 -4.92 4.70
C LYS A 78 -12.26 -4.70 4.67
N PRO A 79 -11.68 -4.20 5.76
CA PRO A 79 -10.23 -4.10 5.92
C PRO A 79 -9.54 -5.46 5.81
N PHE A 80 -8.37 -5.49 5.18
CA PHE A 80 -7.56 -6.70 5.07
C PHE A 80 -6.07 -6.40 5.08
N ILE A 81 -5.30 -7.44 5.41
CA ILE A 81 -3.85 -7.48 5.34
C ILE A 81 -3.51 -8.69 4.47
N GLU A 82 -2.78 -8.46 3.39
CA GLU A 82 -2.40 -9.47 2.41
C GLU A 82 -0.97 -9.17 1.93
N GLU A 83 -0.40 -10.07 1.15
CA GLU A 83 0.94 -9.91 0.57
C GLU A 83 0.87 -9.56 -0.92
N CYS A 84 1.89 -8.87 -1.41
CA CYS A 84 2.12 -8.74 -2.84
C CYS A 84 2.92 -9.93 -3.39
N ASP A 85 3.11 -9.96 -4.71
CA ASP A 85 3.77 -11.08 -5.41
C ASP A 85 5.24 -11.30 -5.01
N ILE A 86 5.83 -10.37 -4.24
CA ILE A 86 7.16 -10.51 -3.65
C ILE A 86 7.15 -10.66 -2.13
N CYS A 87 6.03 -11.11 -1.55
CA CYS A 87 5.86 -11.39 -0.12
C CYS A 87 5.98 -10.17 0.81
N LEU A 88 5.88 -8.94 0.28
CA LEU A 88 5.79 -7.74 1.13
C LEU A 88 4.34 -7.51 1.52
N THR A 89 4.15 -7.21 2.80
CA THR A 89 2.82 -6.99 3.37
C THR A 89 2.21 -5.69 2.85
N LYS A 90 0.90 -5.73 2.63
CA LYS A 90 0.05 -4.60 2.28
C LYS A 90 -1.21 -4.60 3.12
N ILE A 91 -1.48 -3.47 3.76
CA ILE A 91 -2.71 -3.19 4.51
C ILE A 91 -3.61 -2.36 3.61
N ASN A 92 -4.91 -2.69 3.59
CA ASN A 92 -5.88 -1.95 2.79
C ASN A 92 -7.22 -1.83 3.53
N VAL A 93 -7.69 -0.60 3.71
CA VAL A 93 -8.95 -0.25 4.36
C VAL A 93 -9.86 0.42 3.33
N PRO A 94 -11.01 -0.18 2.99
CA PRO A 94 -11.96 0.43 2.06
C PRO A 94 -12.59 1.68 2.66
N VAL A 95 -12.76 2.71 1.84
CA VAL A 95 -13.58 3.88 2.16
C VAL A 95 -14.95 3.66 1.55
N ILE A 96 -15.98 3.60 2.39
CA ILE A 96 -17.35 3.27 2.00
C ILE A 96 -18.26 4.42 2.40
N VAL A 97 -19.04 4.94 1.45
CA VAL A 97 -20.00 6.03 1.68
C VAL A 97 -21.32 5.62 1.04
N ASN A 98 -22.43 5.70 1.79
CA ASN A 98 -23.76 5.29 1.31
C ASN A 98 -23.77 3.89 0.67
N ASP A 99 -23.11 2.92 1.30
CA ASP A 99 -22.94 1.55 0.81
C ASP A 99 -22.18 1.40 -0.54
N GLU A 100 -21.49 2.44 -1.02
CA GLU A 100 -20.61 2.39 -2.19
C GLU A 100 -19.14 2.48 -1.78
N VAL A 101 -18.28 1.64 -2.38
CA VAL A 101 -16.82 1.75 -2.23
C VAL A 101 -16.35 2.91 -3.10
N VAL A 102 -15.78 3.94 -2.47
CA VAL A 102 -15.29 5.14 -3.19
C VAL A 102 -13.76 5.10 -3.40
N GLY A 103 -13.06 4.26 -2.64
CA GLY A 103 -11.61 4.13 -2.70
C GLY A 103 -11.08 3.32 -1.52
N ALA A 104 -9.78 3.45 -1.26
CA ALA A 104 -9.13 2.80 -0.13
C ALA A 104 -7.97 3.64 0.42
N VAL A 105 -7.67 3.44 1.69
CA VAL A 105 -6.49 3.95 2.37
C VAL A 105 -5.67 2.76 2.87
N GLY A 106 -4.36 2.80 2.67
CA GLY A 106 -3.51 1.69 3.03
C GLY A 106 -2.04 2.00 2.87
N GLY A 107 -1.26 0.93 2.75
CA GLY A 107 0.16 1.01 2.44
C GLY A 107 0.79 -0.36 2.39
N CYS A 108 1.97 -0.45 1.79
CA CYS A 108 2.72 -1.69 1.66
C CYS A 108 4.21 -1.50 1.96
N GLY A 109 4.98 -2.58 1.87
CA GLY A 109 6.44 -2.49 1.74
C GLY A 109 7.26 -3.12 2.87
N PRO A 110 6.78 -3.25 4.12
CA PRO A 110 7.46 -4.08 5.10
C PRO A 110 7.33 -5.57 4.82
N LEU A 111 8.26 -6.35 5.36
CA LEU A 111 8.23 -7.81 5.41
C LEU A 111 7.74 -8.27 6.78
N LEU A 112 6.81 -9.22 6.83
CA LEU A 112 6.34 -9.79 8.08
C LEU A 112 7.48 -10.58 8.76
N GLU A 113 7.59 -10.46 10.08
CA GLU A 113 8.62 -11.18 10.85
C GLU A 113 8.53 -12.71 10.63
N GLY A 114 9.65 -13.29 10.18
CA GLY A 114 9.77 -14.73 9.91
C GLY A 114 9.41 -15.14 8.48
N GLU A 115 8.92 -14.21 7.65
CA GLU A 115 8.73 -14.40 6.22
C GLU A 115 10.03 -14.09 5.44
N GLU A 116 10.07 -14.55 4.18
CA GLU A 116 11.14 -14.25 3.23
C GLU A 116 10.57 -13.61 1.97
N MET A 117 11.33 -12.71 1.36
CA MET A 117 10.93 -12.05 0.12
C MET A 117 11.24 -12.94 -1.10
N GLU A 118 10.39 -12.92 -2.12
CA GLU A 118 10.64 -13.62 -3.39
C GLU A 118 11.65 -12.87 -4.27
N GLU A 119 12.95 -13.02 -3.94
CA GLU A 119 14.06 -12.37 -4.65
C GLU A 119 14.19 -12.78 -6.11
N PHE A 120 13.93 -14.05 -6.45
CA PHE A 120 14.14 -14.54 -7.80
C PHE A 120 13.17 -13.91 -8.79
N MET A 121 11.91 -13.68 -8.39
CA MET A 121 10.94 -12.94 -9.21
C MET A 121 11.43 -11.53 -9.52
N VAL A 122 12.02 -10.84 -8.53
CA VAL A 122 12.60 -9.51 -8.73
C VAL A 122 13.75 -9.59 -9.74
N GLN A 123 14.69 -10.53 -9.57
CA GLN A 123 15.84 -10.68 -10.46
C GLN A 123 15.40 -10.87 -11.91
N VAL A 124 14.48 -11.80 -12.17
CA VAL A 124 14.00 -12.11 -13.53
C VAL A 124 13.22 -10.94 -14.12
N THR A 125 12.31 -10.33 -13.37
CA THR A 125 11.45 -9.24 -13.86
C THR A 125 12.26 -7.98 -14.13
N MET A 126 13.17 -7.63 -13.22
CA MET A 126 13.96 -6.41 -13.30
C MET A 126 15.23 -6.58 -14.14
N GLY A 127 15.63 -7.82 -14.45
CA GLY A 127 16.91 -8.12 -15.09
C GLY A 127 18.11 -7.74 -14.20
N MET A 128 17.93 -7.80 -12.88
CA MET A 128 18.95 -7.45 -11.88
C MET A 128 19.74 -8.69 -11.47
N LYS A 129 20.99 -8.47 -11.06
CA LYS A 129 21.79 -9.55 -10.47
C LYS A 129 21.32 -9.85 -9.05
N GLU A 130 21.52 -11.08 -8.61
CA GLU A 130 21.26 -11.53 -7.23
C GLU A 130 21.84 -10.58 -6.19
N GLU A 131 23.13 -10.23 -6.30
CA GLU A 131 23.79 -9.30 -5.37
C GLU A 131 23.18 -7.89 -5.35
N GLU A 132 22.57 -7.44 -6.44
CA GLU A 132 21.89 -6.14 -6.51
C GLU A 132 20.53 -6.20 -5.82
N VAL A 133 19.80 -7.29 -6.02
CA VAL A 133 18.50 -7.53 -5.37
C VAL A 133 18.69 -7.71 -3.87
N ALA A 134 19.65 -8.51 -3.43
CA ALA A 134 19.95 -8.73 -2.01
C ALA A 134 20.25 -7.40 -1.28
N LYS A 135 21.08 -6.53 -1.88
CA LYS A 135 21.37 -5.20 -1.32
C LYS A 135 20.15 -4.29 -1.20
N LEU A 136 19.21 -4.37 -2.17
CA LEU A 136 17.97 -3.62 -2.09
C LEU A 136 17.01 -4.24 -1.06
N ALA A 137 17.00 -5.56 -0.93
CA ALA A 137 16.19 -6.29 0.04
C ALA A 137 16.60 -5.97 1.49
N GLU A 138 17.88 -5.74 1.77
CA GLU A 138 18.36 -5.27 3.08
C GLU A 138 17.73 -3.95 3.54
N THR A 139 17.15 -3.17 2.63
CA THR A 139 16.47 -1.91 2.98
C THR A 139 15.01 -2.09 3.41
N ILE A 140 14.47 -3.30 3.31
CA ILE A 140 13.08 -3.60 3.64
C ILE A 140 12.91 -3.61 5.16
N PRO A 141 12.01 -2.77 5.72
CA PRO A 141 11.72 -2.83 7.14
C PRO A 141 10.96 -4.11 7.47
N THR A 142 11.17 -4.64 8.67
CA THR A 142 10.37 -5.74 9.20
C THR A 142 9.18 -5.21 10.01
N VAL A 143 8.09 -5.97 10.05
CA VAL A 143 6.89 -5.64 10.84
C VAL A 143 6.33 -6.89 11.50
N SER A 144 5.88 -6.77 12.75
CA SER A 144 5.19 -7.86 13.46
C SER A 144 3.69 -7.87 13.15
N GLN A 145 3.01 -8.99 13.43
CA GLN A 145 1.56 -9.09 13.29
C GLN A 145 0.82 -8.07 14.16
N ASP A 146 1.27 -7.84 15.40
CA ASP A 146 0.66 -6.86 16.30
C ASP A 146 0.75 -5.44 15.74
N GLN A 147 1.88 -5.08 15.11
CA GLN A 147 2.04 -3.79 14.45
C GLN A 147 1.14 -3.66 13.21
N LEU A 148 0.98 -4.74 12.43
CA LEU A 148 0.05 -4.73 11.29
C LEU A 148 -1.39 -4.50 11.73
N ASP A 149 -1.82 -5.13 12.82
CA ASP A 149 -3.14 -4.93 13.39
C ASP A 149 -3.30 -3.51 13.99
N GLU A 150 -2.26 -2.94 14.59
CA GLU A 150 -2.24 -1.54 15.01
C GLU A 150 -2.42 -0.59 13.82
N ILE A 151 -1.66 -0.80 12.73
CA ILE A 151 -1.75 0.00 11.50
C ILE A 151 -3.17 -0.07 10.93
N LYS A 152 -3.72 -1.28 10.80
CA LYS A 152 -5.06 -1.51 10.27
C LYS A 152 -6.10 -0.77 11.12
N ALA A 153 -6.09 -0.96 12.43
CA ALA A 153 -7.03 -0.31 13.36
C ALA A 153 -6.90 1.22 13.33
N TYR A 154 -5.67 1.73 13.17
CA TYR A 154 -5.42 3.16 13.03
C TYR A 154 -6.07 3.73 11.77
N ILE A 155 -5.85 3.08 10.62
CA ILE A 155 -6.42 3.51 9.33
C ILE A 155 -7.95 3.38 9.37
N GLU A 156 -8.50 2.28 9.90
CA GLU A 156 -9.94 2.09 10.07
C GLU A 156 -10.57 3.25 10.85
N LYS A 157 -9.98 3.62 11.98
CA LYS A 157 -10.46 4.76 12.77
C LYS A 157 -10.42 6.06 11.97
N ARG A 158 -9.32 6.34 11.27
CA ARG A 158 -9.18 7.56 10.47
C ARG A 158 -10.18 7.62 9.33
N VAL A 159 -10.39 6.51 8.62
CA VAL A 159 -11.41 6.42 7.56
C VAL A 159 -12.81 6.65 8.13
N ALA A 160 -13.14 6.04 9.27
CA ALA A 160 -14.43 6.24 9.92
C ALA A 160 -14.68 7.71 10.32
N ASP A 161 -13.67 8.37 10.91
CA ASP A 161 -13.75 9.80 11.27
C ASP A 161 -13.97 10.69 10.02
N ILE A 162 -13.28 10.40 8.91
CA ILE A 162 -13.41 11.13 7.64
C ILE A 162 -14.80 10.95 7.03
N VAL A 163 -15.29 9.71 6.97
CA VAL A 163 -16.61 9.40 6.43
C VAL A 163 -17.71 10.05 7.27
N ALA A 164 -17.62 9.95 8.60
CA ALA A 164 -18.60 10.55 9.51
C ALA A 164 -18.66 12.09 9.40
N ALA A 165 -17.54 12.76 9.10
CA ALA A 165 -17.51 14.20 8.90
C ALA A 165 -18.15 14.67 7.57
N ASN A 166 -18.41 13.73 6.64
CA ASN A 166 -18.90 14.01 5.28
C ASN A 166 -20.18 13.23 4.91
N ALA A 167 -20.78 12.55 5.89
CA ALA A 167 -22.03 11.81 5.74
C ALA A 167 -23.27 12.68 5.98
#